data_AF-A0A0F9HBY5-F1
#
_entry.id   AF-A0A0F9HBY5-F1
#
_cell.length_a   1.000
_cell.length_b   1.000
_cell.length_c   1.000
_cell.angle_alpha   90.00
_cell.angle_beta   90.00
_cell.angle_gamma   90.00
#
_symmetry.space_group_name_H-M   'P 1'
#
loop_
_entity.id
_entity.type
_entity.pdbx_description
1 polymer ?
#
loop_
_entity_poly.entity_id
_entity_poly.type
_entity_poly.pdbx_seq_one_letter_code
_entity_poly.pdbx_strand_id
1 'polypeptide(L)'
;FGWDIEWRRASGRGRVYSYAIQYRAFHPGWSQEVPYVTALVELEEGPRLYTNLVGVEPDPKKIRCDMSVEVVFEDISEDISLPKFRPVLSSVEGPASA
;
A
#
# COMPACT_ATOMS: atom_id res chain seq x y z
N PHE A 1 -19.04 16.34 20.91
CA PHE A 1 -18.39 16.55 19.59
C PHE A 1 -17.65 17.87 19.63
N GLY A 2 -16.32 17.86 19.50
CA GLY A 2 -15.47 19.06 19.49
C GLY A 2 -15.00 19.36 18.07
N TRP A 3 -14.88 20.65 17.74
CA TRP A 3 -14.42 21.14 16.43
C TRP A 3 -12.93 21.50 16.41
N ASP A 4 -12.22 21.22 17.50
CA ASP A 4 -10.79 21.44 17.63
C ASP A 4 -10.05 20.27 16.96
N ILE A 5 -9.72 20.46 15.68
CA ILE A 5 -9.02 19.49 14.85
C ILE A 5 -7.77 20.13 14.26
N GLU A 6 -6.70 19.35 14.19
CA GLU A 6 -5.44 19.77 13.59
C GLU A 6 -4.97 18.74 12.57
N TRP A 7 -4.22 19.21 11.58
CA TRP A 7 -3.54 18.33 10.64
C TRP A 7 -2.35 17.67 11.33
N ARG A 8 -2.24 16.36 11.20
CA ARG A 8 -1.04 15.62 11.59
C ARG A 8 -0.47 14.87 10.40
N ARG A 9 0.84 14.97 10.24
CA ARG A 9 1.57 14.23 9.22
C ARG A 9 1.61 12.75 9.62
N ALA A 10 1.09 11.88 8.74
CA ALA A 10 1.26 10.44 8.87
C ALA A 10 2.71 10.04 8.52
N SER A 11 3.21 8.99 9.17
CA SER A 11 4.53 8.39 8.91
C SER A 11 4.66 7.85 7.50
N GLY A 12 3.54 7.51 6.85
CA GLY A 12 3.52 6.81 5.57
C GLY A 12 3.81 5.32 5.70
N ARG A 13 3.90 4.78 6.93
CA ARG A 13 4.08 3.35 7.19
C ARG A 13 2.77 2.72 7.59
N GLY A 14 2.63 1.43 7.30
CA GLY A 14 1.44 0.69 7.67
C GLY A 14 1.57 -0.80 7.41
N ARG A 15 0.44 -1.48 7.49
CA ARG A 15 0.31 -2.91 7.23
C ARG A 15 -0.87 -3.18 6.31
N VAL A 16 -0.76 -4.21 5.48
CA VAL A 16 -1.89 -4.66 4.65
C VAL A 16 -2.96 -5.26 5.56
N TYR A 17 -4.09 -4.58 5.71
CA TYR A 17 -5.24 -5.08 6.45
C TYR A 17 -6.03 -6.11 5.62
N SER A 18 -6.27 -5.78 4.36
CA SER A 18 -6.93 -6.67 3.38
C SER A 18 -6.51 -6.28 1.97
N TYR A 19 -6.59 -7.22 1.03
CA TYR A 19 -6.25 -6.98 -0.37
C TYR A 19 -7.14 -7.78 -1.33
N ALA A 20 -7.16 -7.35 -2.59
CA ALA A 20 -7.76 -8.08 -3.70
C ALA A 20 -6.87 -7.94 -4.94
N ILE A 21 -6.74 -9.04 -5.70
CA ILE A 21 -6.09 -9.04 -7.01
C ILE A 21 -7.15 -8.87 -8.08
N GLN A 22 -7.04 -7.79 -8.84
CA GLN A 22 -8.00 -7.41 -9.85
C GLN A 22 -7.54 -7.96 -11.21
N TYR A 23 -8.20 -9.03 -11.66
CA TYR A 23 -7.98 -9.64 -12.97
C TYR A 23 -8.78 -8.97 -14.10
N ARG A 24 -9.58 -7.96 -13.77
CA ARG A 24 -10.35 -7.16 -14.73
C ARG A 24 -10.31 -5.71 -14.31
N ALA A 25 -10.00 -4.83 -15.26
CA ALA A 25 -10.04 -3.40 -15.03
C ALA A 25 -11.50 -2.92 -14.87
N PHE A 26 -11.77 -2.19 -13.78
CA PHE A 26 -13.06 -1.54 -13.56
C PHE A 26 -13.22 -0.26 -14.40
N HIS A 27 -12.10 0.41 -14.73
CA HIS A 27 -12.07 1.62 -15.54
C HIS A 27 -10.96 1.49 -16.62
N PRO A 28 -11.15 2.01 -17.85
CA PRO A 28 -10.19 1.86 -18.96
C PRO A 28 -8.75 2.28 -18.63
N GLY A 29 -8.60 3.29 -17.77
CA GLY A 29 -7.28 3.75 -17.30
C GLY A 29 -6.43 2.66 -16.62
N TRP A 30 -7.05 1.62 -16.07
CA TRP A 30 -6.37 0.51 -15.39
C TRP A 30 -6.17 -0.72 -16.28
N SER A 31 -6.60 -0.65 -17.55
CA SER A 31 -6.58 -1.81 -18.46
C SER A 31 -5.17 -2.36 -18.71
N GLN A 32 -4.16 -1.49 -18.70
CA GLN A 32 -2.76 -1.87 -18.91
C GLN A 32 -2.08 -2.42 -17.64
N GLU A 33 -2.70 -2.23 -16.48
CA GLU A 33 -2.14 -2.65 -15.18
C GLU A 33 -2.71 -3.99 -14.72
N VAL A 34 -3.63 -4.61 -15.45
CA VAL A 34 -4.18 -5.91 -15.08
C VAL A 34 -3.13 -7.04 -15.27
N PRO A 35 -2.94 -7.93 -14.29
CA PRO A 35 -3.52 -7.91 -12.95
C PRO A 35 -2.85 -6.89 -12.01
N TYR A 36 -3.63 -6.18 -11.22
CA TYR A 36 -3.13 -5.24 -10.19
C TYR A 36 -3.70 -5.56 -8.82
N VAL A 37 -3.06 -5.04 -7.77
CA VAL A 37 -3.47 -5.26 -6.38
C VAL A 37 -4.07 -4.00 -5.80
N THR A 38 -5.30 -4.11 -5.31
CA THR A 38 -5.93 -3.09 -4.44
C THR A 38 -5.82 -3.54 -2.99
N ALA A 39 -5.54 -2.62 -2.07
CA ALA A 39 -5.36 -2.91 -0.67
C ALA A 39 -6.04 -1.87 0.22
N LEU A 40 -6.49 -2.33 1.38
CA LEU A 40 -6.70 -1.50 2.55
C LEU A 40 -5.43 -1.56 3.39
N VAL A 41 -4.75 -0.44 3.55
CA VAL A 41 -3.57 -0.31 4.41
C VAL A 41 -3.99 0.35 5.72
N GLU A 42 -3.73 -0.32 6.83
CA GLU A 42 -3.85 0.26 8.18
C GLU A 42 -2.54 0.98 8.49
N LEU A 43 -2.62 2.31 8.62
CA LEU A 43 -1.48 3.15 8.96
C LEU A 43 -1.12 2.96 10.44
N GLU A 44 0.13 3.23 10.80
CA GLU A 44 0.60 3.11 12.19
C GLU A 44 -0.18 4.04 13.15
N GLU A 45 -0.72 5.15 12.64
CA GLU A 45 -1.54 6.09 13.42
C GLU A 45 -2.98 5.59 13.64
N GLY A 46 -3.40 4.49 12.98
CA GLY A 46 -4.71 3.85 13.14
C GLY A 46 -5.69 3.95 11.95
N PRO A 47 -5.73 5.04 11.14
CA PRO A 47 -6.62 5.11 9.98
C PRO A 47 -6.34 4.05 8.92
N ARG A 48 -7.36 3.70 8.14
CA ARG A 48 -7.24 2.80 6.99
C ARG A 48 -7.40 3.55 5.70
N LEU A 49 -6.48 3.34 4.77
CA LEU A 49 -6.48 3.96 3.45
C LEU A 49 -6.68 2.90 2.37
N TYR A 50 -7.65 3.14 1.48
CA TYR A 50 -7.82 2.33 0.27
C TYR A 50 -6.86 2.82 -0.82
N THR A 51 -6.07 1.92 -1.39
CA THR A 51 -4.94 2.24 -2.26
C THR A 51 -4.53 1.03 -3.12
N ASN A 52 -3.47 1.17 -3.91
CA ASN A 52 -2.85 0.09 -4.67
C ASN A 52 -1.57 -0.38 -3.98
N LEU A 53 -1.32 -1.68 -4.04
CA LEU A 53 -0.05 -2.28 -3.63
C LEU A 53 0.81 -2.48 -4.88
N VAL A 54 1.97 -1.82 -4.91
CA VAL A 54 2.94 -1.84 -6.01
C VAL A 54 4.28 -2.42 -5.54
N GLY A 55 5.19 -2.70 -6.47
CA GLY A 55 6.49 -3.29 -6.14
C GLY A 55 6.40 -4.73 -5.61
N VAL A 56 5.26 -5.39 -5.84
CA VAL A 56 5.03 -6.81 -5.55
C VAL A 56 4.28 -7.44 -6.71
N GLU A 57 4.61 -8.71 -6.99
CA GLU A 57 3.89 -9.49 -7.99
C GLU A 57 2.44 -9.75 -7.51
N PRO A 58 1.42 -9.61 -8.38
CA PRO A 58 0.01 -9.93 -8.09
C PRO A 58 -0.25 -11.45 -7.92
N ASP A 59 0.43 -12.07 -6.95
CA ASP A 59 0.34 -13.49 -6.60
C ASP A 59 -0.12 -13.63 -5.13
N PRO A 60 -1.20 -14.38 -4.84
CA PRO A 60 -1.64 -14.66 -3.47
C PRO A 60 -0.56 -15.25 -2.54
N LYS A 61 0.47 -15.91 -3.11
CA LYS A 61 1.59 -16.46 -2.32
C LYS A 61 2.59 -15.39 -1.87
N LYS A 62 2.63 -14.25 -2.55
CA LYS A 62 3.57 -13.14 -2.31
C LYS A 62 2.98 -12.05 -1.41
N ILE A 63 1.66 -11.97 -1.33
CA ILE A 63 0.93 -10.92 -0.61
C ILE A 63 0.24 -11.53 0.61
N ARG A 64 0.45 -10.92 1.78
CA ARG A 64 -0.11 -11.40 3.05
C ARG A 64 -0.73 -10.23 3.80
N CYS A 65 -1.84 -10.48 4.50
CA CYS A 65 -2.27 -9.55 5.53
C CYS A 65 -1.16 -9.40 6.59
N ASP A 66 -1.15 -8.26 7.27
CA ASP A 66 -0.16 -7.83 8.26
C ASP A 66 1.26 -7.57 7.71
N MET A 67 1.50 -7.73 6.40
CA MET A 67 2.80 -7.40 5.80
C MET A 67 3.08 -5.89 5.90
N SER A 68 4.30 -5.54 6.26
CA SER A 68 4.72 -4.15 6.41
C SER A 68 4.87 -3.47 5.06
N VAL A 69 4.31 -2.27 4.95
CA VAL A 69 4.33 -1.46 3.72
C VAL A 69 4.69 -0.01 4.03
N GLU A 70 5.25 0.66 3.03
CA GLU A 70 5.54 2.09 3.05
C GLU A 70 4.92 2.78 1.85
N VAL A 71 4.53 4.03 2.04
CA VAL A 71 3.93 4.88 1.00
C VAL A 71 4.95 5.20 -0.08
N VAL A 72 4.49 5.16 -1.32
CA VAL A 72 5.16 5.73 -2.48
C VAL A 72 4.15 6.60 -3.22
N PHE A 73 4.63 7.62 -3.91
CA PHE A 73 3.78 8.52 -4.68
C PHE A 73 4.02 8.27 -6.15
N GLU A 74 2.93 8.14 -6.90
CA GLU A 74 2.94 8.03 -8.35
C GLU A 74 2.26 9.25 -8.95
N ASP A 75 2.99 9.99 -9.78
CA ASP A 75 2.47 11.14 -10.50
C ASP A 75 1.67 10.65 -11.71
N ILE A 76 0.38 10.94 -11.73
CA ILE A 76 -0.52 10.56 -12.84
C ILE A 76 -0.80 11.75 -13.77
N SER A 77 -0.43 12.96 -13.36
CA SER A 77 -0.37 14.18 -14.15
C SER A 77 0.60 15.17 -13.51
N GLU A 78 0.81 16.33 -14.12
CA GLU A 78 1.68 17.39 -13.57
C GLU A 78 1.22 17.91 -12.20
N ASP A 79 -0.08 17.82 -11.90
CA ASP A 79 -0.69 18.39 -10.70
C ASP A 79 -1.21 17.34 -9.69
N ILE A 80 -1.20 16.04 -10.05
CA ILE A 80 -1.83 14.98 -9.25
C ILE A 80 -0.87 13.82 -8.99
N SER A 81 -0.60 13.58 -7.71
CA SER A 81 0.11 12.41 -7.21
C SER A 81 -0.82 11.52 -6.39
N LEU A 82 -0.82 10.22 -6.68
CA LEU A 82 -1.57 9.23 -5.92
C LEU A 82 -0.67 8.52 -4.91
N PRO A 83 -1.07 8.42 -3.63
CA PRO A 83 -0.38 7.58 -2.67
C PRO A 83 -0.70 6.10 -2.97
N LYS A 84 0.33 5.36 -3.36
CA LYS A 84 0.36 3.90 -3.44
C LYS A 84 1.25 3.35 -2.31
N PHE A 85 1.28 2.04 -2.12
CA PHE A 85 2.11 1.41 -1.09
C PHE A 85 2.96 0.29 -1.69
N ARG A 86 4.16 0.08 -1.15
CA ARG A 86 5.01 -1.06 -1.50
C ARG A 86 5.46 -1.83 -0.26
N PRO A 87 5.75 -3.13 -0.37
CA PRO A 87 6.35 -3.88 0.73
C PRO A 87 7.67 -3.28 1.20
N VAL A 88 7.88 -3.22 2.50
CA VAL A 88 9.20 -2.92 3.07
C VAL A 88 10.07 -4.18 2.90
N LEU A 89 11.25 -4.03 2.30
CA LEU A 89 12.23 -5.11 2.26
C LEU A 89 12.70 -5.38 3.69
N SER A 90 12.32 -6.52 4.26
CA SER A 90 12.95 -6.98 5.50
C SER A 90 14.37 -7.43 5.16
N SER A 91 15.39 -6.70 5.62
CA SER A 91 16.72 -7.28 5.79
C SER A 91 16.55 -8.47 6.72
N VAL A 92 16.67 -9.68 6.17
CA VAL A 92 16.79 -10.88 6.99
C VAL A 92 18.18 -10.81 7.60
N GLU A 93 18.31 -10.32 8.83
CA GLU A 93 19.49 -10.63 9.65
C GLU A 93 19.49 -12.15 9.83
N GLY A 94 20.36 -12.83 9.07
CA GLY A 94 20.63 -14.25 9.26
C GLY A 94 21.12 -14.50 10.68
N PRO A 95 20.90 -15.71 11.23
CA PRO A 95 21.34 -16.02 12.59
C PRO A 95 22.84 -15.82 12.69
N ALA A 96 23.26 -14.98 13.65
CA ALA A 96 24.64 -14.89 14.08
C ALA A 96 25.11 -16.29 14.49
N SER A 97 26.06 -16.86 13.74
CA SER A 97 26.65 -18.15 14.06
C SER A 97 27.45 -18.02 15.36
N ALA A 98 27.14 -18.86 16.35
CA ALA A 98 28.05 -19.28 17.39
C ALA A 98 27.81 -20.77 17.67
#